data_AF-A0A7S7ER46-F1
#
_entry.id   AF-A0A7S7ER46-F1
#
_cell.length_a   1.000
_cell.length_b   1.000
_cell.length_c   1.000
_cell.angle_alpha   90.00
_cell.angle_beta   90.00
_cell.angle_gamma   90.00
#
_symmetry.space_group_name_H-M   'P 1'
#
loop_
_entity.id
_entity.type
_entity.pdbx_description
1 polymer ?
#
loop_
_entity_poly.entity_id
_entity_poly.type
_entity_poly.pdbx_seq_one_letter_code
_entity_poly.pdbx_strand_id
1 'polypeptide(L)'
;MLEIINYPEGLPVHVQLSRIHHYPIHNHKDIQILYVLEGELDLKLAYTHYYLPKNSIHIIHSNDVHSITSISDENLVLILNISIAYFTNFFPNLENIVFTTNLRESTSAYKNQLLLREQIFSILSEQYNKRPGYESIIKEITISLLTTLINHFRGFVINPDNRLFEHKTAHDLYQVDRISRIVSYVYENYPYKLSLSKIAEKENINLHYLSHLFQKFVGDSFRDFLSLVRVEMSEAELLSTSTPIAQIAQNAGFSDTKYYVENFRNWFGMHPKEYRRRFSGEVLGFQAAEAEDLPLEYLKTTISQYTSFPVFKDISAEMKLINLDFKAPAAGLSLKLDIQTDVLKNLQPGSFLFRQACSDEAAPLSMYYNDLPHTACLRLLREMTQTNTISPSFIQLSDSLHSTNGLYAVNGLKKPLFYFLELLSQMERSVLEIGSEYIVTKSEGNYSILAFNESVSNKLTLDFNLRGIDNCKLTQQKLVSAKSCVAFWCQLNFKSKLSEKDKQFIDRMSMPEISFQILTKAACHQYTCSLDPQDIVFIMLERNDIS
;
A
#
# COMPACT_ATOMS: atom_id res chain seq x y z
N MET A 1 19.40 -18.29 18.03
CA MET A 1 19.00 -19.11 16.87
C MET A 1 17.56 -18.83 16.52
N LEU A 2 16.59 -19.17 17.38
CA LEU A 2 15.20 -18.82 17.15
C LEU A 2 14.96 -17.35 17.50
N GLU A 3 14.57 -16.56 16.51
CA GLU A 3 14.11 -15.19 16.69
C GLU A 3 12.59 -15.16 16.91
N ILE A 4 12.16 -14.28 17.82
CA ILE A 4 10.75 -14.02 18.08
C ILE A 4 10.37 -12.72 17.39
N ILE A 5 9.53 -12.82 16.36
CA ILE A 5 8.99 -11.65 15.67
C ILE A 5 7.90 -11.03 16.54
N ASN A 6 8.08 -9.75 16.89
CA ASN A 6 7.09 -8.99 17.63
C ASN A 6 6.16 -8.28 16.64
N TYR A 7 4.86 -8.54 16.77
CA TYR A 7 3.83 -7.90 15.97
C TYR A 7 3.21 -6.72 16.73
N PRO A 8 2.88 -5.60 16.05
CA PRO A 8 2.09 -4.53 16.65
C PRO A 8 0.73 -5.04 17.14
N GLU A 9 0.20 -4.41 18.19
CA GLU A 9 -1.09 -4.77 18.76
C GLU A 9 -2.19 -4.77 17.68
N GLY A 10 -2.98 -5.84 17.60
CA GLY A 10 -4.09 -5.98 16.64
C GLY A 10 -3.71 -6.36 15.21
N LEU A 11 -2.42 -6.40 14.87
CA LEU A 11 -1.92 -6.67 13.52
C LEU A 11 -1.20 -8.03 13.41
N PRO A 12 -1.54 -8.87 12.40
CA PRO A 12 -0.81 -10.10 12.10
C PRO A 12 0.40 -9.88 11.16
N VAL A 13 0.84 -8.63 11.03
CA VAL A 13 1.86 -8.19 10.07
C VAL A 13 2.71 -7.10 10.71
N HIS A 14 4.02 -7.12 10.44
CA HIS A 14 4.95 -6.10 10.90
C HIS A 14 5.88 -5.66 9.75
N VAL A 15 5.81 -4.38 9.39
CA VAL A 15 6.74 -3.74 8.45
C VAL A 15 7.82 -2.97 9.21
N GLN A 16 9.07 -3.20 8.85
CA GLN A 16 10.27 -2.60 9.43
C GLN A 16 11.19 -2.12 8.30
N LEU A 17 11.90 -1.01 8.55
CA LEU A 17 12.90 -0.46 7.65
C LEU A 17 14.24 -0.50 8.37
N SER A 18 15.27 -1.06 7.74
CA SER A 18 16.57 -1.22 8.39
C SER A 18 17.73 -0.96 7.45
N ARG A 19 18.85 -0.48 8.00
CA ARG A 19 20.19 -0.68 7.42
C ARG A 19 20.78 -1.93 8.04
N ILE A 20 21.25 -2.85 7.23
CA ILE A 20 21.84 -4.10 7.71
C ILE A 20 23.33 -4.11 7.37
N HIS A 21 24.21 -4.17 8.36
CA HIS A 21 25.62 -4.49 8.14
C HIS A 21 25.83 -6.00 8.21
N HIS A 22 25.39 -6.61 9.32
CA HIS A 22 25.42 -8.05 9.50
C HIS A 22 24.32 -8.50 10.46
N TYR A 23 23.45 -9.39 9.97
CA TYR A 23 22.42 -10.06 10.74
C TYR A 23 22.82 -11.55 10.91
N PRO A 24 23.18 -11.98 12.13
CA PRO A 24 23.68 -13.33 12.43
C PRO A 24 22.74 -14.47 12.02
N ILE A 25 23.27 -15.69 12.03
CA ILE A 25 22.53 -16.91 11.69
C ILE A 25 21.37 -17.13 12.65
N HIS A 26 20.15 -17.18 12.13
CA HIS A 26 18.93 -17.36 12.90
C HIS A 26 17.83 -18.01 12.06
N ASN A 27 16.69 -18.27 12.68
CA ASN A 27 15.45 -18.64 12.02
C ASN A 27 14.25 -18.10 12.79
N HIS A 28 13.09 -18.06 12.16
CA HIS A 28 11.83 -17.63 12.77
C HIS A 28 10.67 -18.48 12.25
N LYS A 29 9.53 -18.46 12.95
CA LYS A 29 8.38 -19.32 12.62
C LYS A 29 7.42 -18.75 11.58
N ASP A 30 7.59 -17.50 11.19
CA ASP A 30 6.69 -16.77 10.30
C ASP A 30 7.31 -16.55 8.91
N ILE A 31 6.52 -16.05 7.96
CA ILE A 31 7.02 -15.67 6.63
C ILE A 31 7.65 -14.28 6.73
N GLN A 32 8.85 -14.12 6.19
CA GLN A 32 9.51 -12.82 6.07
C GLN A 32 9.77 -12.50 4.60
N ILE A 33 9.46 -11.28 4.20
CA ILE A 33 9.74 -10.74 2.86
C ILE A 33 10.79 -9.65 3.00
N LEU A 34 11.94 -9.85 2.36
CA LEU A 34 13.00 -8.85 2.23
C LEU A 34 12.84 -8.11 0.92
N TYR A 35 12.82 -6.79 0.96
CA TYR A 35 12.85 -5.95 -0.23
C TYR A 35 14.03 -4.96 -0.14
N VAL A 36 15.06 -5.20 -0.97
CA VAL A 36 16.26 -4.36 -1.04
C VAL A 36 15.94 -3.09 -1.82
N LEU A 37 15.74 -1.98 -1.11
CA LEU A 37 15.44 -0.69 -1.71
C LEU A 37 16.73 -0.03 -2.20
N GLU A 38 17.81 -0.03 -1.42
CA GLU A 38 19.11 0.51 -1.82
C GLU A 38 20.24 -0.42 -1.39
N GLY A 39 21.38 -0.34 -2.08
CA GLY A 39 22.53 -1.20 -1.80
C GLY A 39 22.37 -2.64 -2.31
N GLU A 40 23.20 -3.53 -1.77
CA GLU A 40 23.31 -4.92 -2.14
C GLU A 40 23.54 -5.78 -0.89
N LEU A 41 22.87 -6.94 -0.83
CA LEU A 41 22.98 -7.88 0.29
C LEU A 41 23.39 -9.28 -0.19
N ASP A 42 24.08 -10.00 0.68
CA ASP A 42 24.24 -11.45 0.64
C ASP A 42 23.28 -12.07 1.65
N LEU A 43 22.30 -12.84 1.16
CA LEU A 43 21.42 -13.65 1.99
C LEU A 43 21.90 -15.09 1.96
N LYS A 44 22.51 -15.54 3.04
CA LYS A 44 22.75 -16.97 3.26
C LYS A 44 21.43 -17.61 3.69
N LEU A 45 20.94 -18.59 2.94
CA LEU A 45 19.75 -19.38 3.26
C LEU A 45 20.12 -20.86 3.18
N ALA A 46 20.11 -21.53 4.32
CA ALA A 46 20.60 -22.89 4.51
C ALA A 46 22.00 -23.11 3.89
N TYR A 47 22.07 -23.87 2.81
CA TYR A 47 23.29 -24.27 2.12
C TYR A 47 23.71 -23.35 0.96
N THR A 48 22.96 -22.27 0.70
CA THR A 48 23.17 -21.42 -0.46
C THR A 48 23.22 -19.93 -0.10
N HIS A 49 23.80 -19.15 -1.01
CA HIS A 49 23.94 -17.70 -0.89
C HIS A 49 23.23 -17.02 -2.05
N TYR A 50 22.26 -16.16 -1.74
CA TYR A 50 21.53 -15.34 -2.69
C TYR A 50 22.10 -13.93 -2.71
N TYR A 51 22.63 -13.53 -3.87
CA TYR A 51 22.97 -12.14 -4.14
C TYR A 51 21.69 -11.34 -4.39
N LEU A 52 21.44 -10.33 -3.56
CA LEU A 52 20.25 -9.51 -3.56
C LEU A 52 20.61 -8.05 -3.91
N PRO A 53 20.62 -7.68 -5.21
CA PRO A 53 20.88 -6.29 -5.60
C PRO A 53 19.67 -5.39 -5.32
N LYS A 54 19.86 -4.07 -5.50
CA LYS A 54 18.78 -3.08 -5.53
C LYS A 54 17.58 -3.59 -6.34
N ASN A 55 16.37 -3.43 -5.80
CA ASN A 55 15.07 -3.90 -6.29
C ASN A 55 14.76 -5.39 -6.13
N SER A 56 15.64 -6.19 -5.54
CA SER A 56 15.35 -7.61 -5.29
C SER A 56 14.32 -7.79 -4.17
N ILE A 57 13.35 -8.68 -4.40
CA ILE A 57 12.42 -9.16 -3.38
C ILE A 57 12.76 -10.63 -3.12
N HIS A 58 12.99 -11.01 -1.87
CA HIS A 58 13.21 -12.39 -1.47
C HIS A 58 12.26 -12.80 -0.35
N ILE A 59 11.89 -14.08 -0.30
CA ILE A 59 10.98 -14.64 0.70
C ILE A 59 11.74 -15.67 1.51
N ILE A 60 11.68 -15.54 2.83
CA ILE A 60 12.23 -16.46 3.82
C ILE A 60 11.04 -17.16 4.49
N HIS A 61 11.05 -18.50 4.47
CA HIS A 61 9.94 -19.31 4.97
C HIS A 61 10.10 -19.64 6.46
N SER A 62 9.08 -20.28 7.00
CA SER A 62 9.08 -20.76 8.38
C SER A 62 10.24 -21.73 8.63
N ASN A 63 11.01 -21.45 9.67
CA ASN A 63 12.15 -22.21 10.15
C ASN A 63 13.38 -22.25 9.23
N ASP A 64 13.36 -21.53 8.11
CA ASP A 64 14.53 -21.39 7.25
C ASP A 64 15.68 -20.76 8.02
N VAL A 65 16.83 -21.45 8.05
CA VAL A 65 18.04 -20.96 8.71
C VAL A 65 18.75 -19.98 7.79
N HIS A 66 18.90 -18.73 8.21
CA HIS A 66 19.45 -17.68 7.37
C HIS A 66 20.29 -16.66 8.13
N SER A 67 21.12 -15.93 7.39
CA SER A 67 21.84 -14.74 7.84
C SER A 67 21.92 -13.73 6.71
N ILE A 68 22.01 -12.45 7.04
CA ILE A 68 22.02 -11.36 6.06
C ILE A 68 23.31 -10.58 6.25
N THR A 69 24.10 -10.36 5.20
CA THR A 69 25.31 -9.55 5.28
C THR A 69 25.29 -8.49 4.19
N SER A 70 25.71 -7.28 4.51
CA SER A 70 25.83 -6.23 3.51
C SER A 70 27.00 -6.48 2.58
N ILE A 71 26.81 -6.18 1.30
CA ILE A 71 27.89 -6.16 0.30
C ILE A 71 28.34 -4.70 0.06
N SER A 72 27.41 -3.76 0.12
CA SER A 72 27.68 -2.33 -0.09
C SER A 72 27.86 -1.57 1.23
N ASP A 73 28.56 -0.43 1.18
CA ASP A 73 28.80 0.42 2.37
C ASP A 73 27.50 0.95 3.00
N GLU A 74 26.50 1.23 2.14
CA GLU A 74 25.17 1.70 2.53
C GLU A 74 24.12 0.80 1.87
N ASN A 75 23.03 0.53 2.61
CA ASN A 75 21.87 -0.18 2.09
C ASN A 75 20.61 0.31 2.80
N LEU A 76 19.46 0.01 2.19
CA LEU A 76 18.16 0.26 2.77
C LEU A 76 17.24 -0.91 2.46
N VAL A 77 16.73 -1.56 3.50
CA VAL A 77 15.99 -2.82 3.37
C VAL A 77 14.65 -2.69 4.05
N LEU A 78 13.58 -3.01 3.32
CA LEU A 78 12.25 -3.14 3.87
C LEU A 78 11.99 -4.61 4.23
N ILE A 79 11.66 -4.87 5.48
CA ILE A 79 11.38 -6.20 6.02
C ILE A 79 9.91 -6.27 6.37
N LEU A 80 9.18 -7.21 5.77
CA LEU A 80 7.76 -7.45 6.01
C LEU A 80 7.61 -8.85 6.61
N ASN A 81 7.21 -8.93 7.88
CA ASN A 81 6.92 -10.19 8.55
C ASN A 81 5.41 -10.46 8.56
N ILE A 82 5.00 -11.70 8.28
CA ILE A 82 3.59 -12.12 8.14
C ILE A 82 3.32 -13.34 9.02
N SER A 83 2.39 -13.20 9.97
CA SER A 83 2.09 -14.25 10.94
C SER A 83 1.43 -15.47 10.30
N ILE A 84 2.14 -16.60 10.27
CA ILE A 84 1.57 -17.86 9.79
C ILE A 84 0.39 -18.27 10.68
N ALA A 85 0.55 -18.18 12.00
CA ALA A 85 -0.48 -18.59 12.96
C ALA A 85 -1.84 -17.91 12.72
N TYR A 86 -1.82 -16.62 12.34
CA TYR A 86 -3.05 -15.90 11.99
C TYR A 86 -3.61 -16.33 10.63
N PHE A 87 -2.76 -16.37 9.59
CA PHE A 87 -3.21 -16.57 8.21
C PHE A 87 -3.51 -18.03 7.86
N THR A 88 -3.09 -19.01 8.66
CA THR A 88 -3.50 -20.42 8.50
C THR A 88 -5.03 -20.61 8.56
N ASN A 89 -5.76 -19.71 9.23
CA ASN A 89 -7.23 -19.74 9.22
C ASN A 89 -7.84 -19.48 7.82
N PHE A 90 -7.11 -18.78 6.96
CA PHE A 90 -7.53 -18.48 5.58
C PHE A 90 -6.83 -19.40 4.56
N PHE A 91 -5.60 -19.79 4.86
CA PHE A 91 -4.74 -20.63 4.02
C PHE A 91 -4.21 -21.81 4.85
N PRO A 92 -4.98 -22.92 4.99
CA PRO A 92 -4.68 -23.99 5.94
C PRO A 92 -3.29 -24.64 5.85
N ASN A 93 -2.63 -24.57 4.69
CA ASN A 93 -1.32 -25.17 4.45
C ASN A 93 -0.19 -24.14 4.31
N LEU A 94 -0.41 -22.88 4.72
CA LEU A 94 0.52 -21.77 4.45
C LEU A 94 1.95 -22.05 4.92
N GLU A 95 2.10 -22.68 6.08
CA GLU A 95 3.40 -23.03 6.67
C GLU A 95 4.28 -23.92 5.76
N ASN A 96 3.66 -24.71 4.89
CA ASN A 96 4.35 -25.71 4.07
C ASN A 96 4.37 -25.33 2.57
N ILE A 97 3.91 -24.13 2.21
CA ILE A 97 3.98 -23.64 0.84
C ILE A 97 5.33 -22.95 0.62
N VAL A 98 6.03 -23.39 -0.42
CA VAL A 98 7.30 -22.77 -0.86
C VAL A 98 7.00 -21.77 -1.97
N PHE A 99 7.46 -20.54 -1.78
CA PHE A 99 7.44 -19.46 -2.75
C PHE A 99 8.86 -19.19 -3.26
N THR A 100 8.98 -18.82 -4.53
CA THR A 100 10.27 -18.38 -5.08
C THR A 100 10.09 -17.15 -5.93
N THR A 101 10.89 -16.13 -5.64
CA THR A 101 10.91 -14.83 -6.34
C THR A 101 12.12 -14.70 -7.26
N ASN A 102 12.99 -15.71 -7.31
CA ASN A 102 14.09 -15.79 -8.28
C ASN A 102 13.51 -16.24 -9.63
N LEU A 103 13.03 -15.25 -10.39
CA LEU A 103 12.32 -15.46 -11.64
C LEU A 103 13.30 -15.47 -12.82
N ARG A 104 13.10 -16.40 -13.76
CA ARG A 104 13.70 -16.26 -15.10
C ARG A 104 13.10 -15.05 -15.80
N GLU A 105 13.96 -14.20 -16.37
CA GLU A 105 13.58 -12.96 -17.03
C GLU A 105 12.46 -13.20 -18.06
N SER A 106 11.26 -12.69 -17.75
CA SER A 106 10.11 -12.71 -18.66
C SER A 106 9.19 -11.54 -18.36
N THR A 107 8.41 -11.09 -19.35
CA THR A 107 7.47 -9.96 -19.18
C THR A 107 6.40 -10.24 -18.12
N SER A 108 5.97 -11.50 -17.97
CA SER A 108 5.00 -11.92 -16.95
C SER A 108 5.60 -11.88 -15.54
N ALA A 109 6.84 -12.35 -15.40
CA ALA A 109 7.59 -12.29 -14.15
C ALA A 109 7.72 -10.85 -13.62
N TYR A 110 8.05 -9.90 -14.50
CA TYR A 110 8.15 -8.49 -14.14
C TYR A 110 6.81 -7.92 -13.64
N LYS A 111 5.70 -8.23 -14.32
CA LYS A 111 4.35 -7.78 -13.90
C LYS A 111 3.97 -8.33 -12.52
N ASN A 112 4.28 -9.59 -12.25
CA ASN A 112 3.96 -10.20 -10.96
C ASN A 112 4.82 -9.61 -9.83
N GLN A 113 6.10 -9.31 -10.08
CA GLN A 113 6.96 -8.60 -9.12
C GLN A 113 6.47 -7.18 -8.86
N LEU A 114 6.00 -6.48 -9.89
CA LEU A 114 5.39 -5.14 -9.75
C LEU A 114 4.15 -5.18 -8.85
N LEU A 115 3.28 -6.18 -9.04
CA LEU A 115 2.09 -6.37 -8.20
C LEU A 115 2.47 -6.66 -6.74
N LEU A 116 3.43 -7.54 -6.48
CA LEU A 116 3.91 -7.79 -5.11
C LEU A 116 4.43 -6.51 -4.47
N ARG A 117 5.23 -5.73 -5.21
CA ARG A 117 5.77 -4.45 -4.75
C ARG A 117 4.65 -3.48 -4.35
N GLU A 118 3.63 -3.33 -5.18
CA GLU A 118 2.48 -2.46 -4.89
C GLU A 118 1.71 -2.92 -3.65
N GLN A 119 1.52 -4.22 -3.46
CA GLN A 119 0.87 -4.78 -2.28
C GLN A 119 1.69 -4.55 -1.01
N ILE A 120 3.02 -4.76 -1.05
CA ILE A 120 3.93 -4.47 0.07
C ILE A 120 3.85 -2.99 0.46
N PHE A 121 3.92 -2.07 -0.51
CA PHE A 121 3.83 -0.64 -0.23
C PHE A 121 2.44 -0.20 0.23
N SER A 122 1.38 -0.90 -0.15
CA SER A 122 0.03 -0.64 0.35
C SER A 122 -0.08 -1.00 1.83
N ILE A 123 0.51 -2.13 2.26
CA ILE A 123 0.60 -2.50 3.68
C ILE A 123 1.40 -1.44 4.46
N LEU A 124 2.59 -1.08 3.96
CA LEU A 124 3.42 -0.03 4.54
C LEU A 124 2.64 1.28 4.69
N SER A 125 1.91 1.69 3.64
CA SER A 125 1.11 2.91 3.64
C SER A 125 0.06 2.90 4.74
N GLU A 126 -0.70 1.82 4.88
CA GLU A 126 -1.75 1.73 5.91
C GLU A 126 -1.16 1.60 7.33
N GLN A 127 -0.04 0.89 7.50
CA GLN A 127 0.65 0.77 8.79
C GLN A 127 1.22 2.12 9.26
N TYR A 128 1.73 2.92 8.32
CA TYR A 128 2.23 4.26 8.60
C TYR A 128 1.10 5.25 8.88
N ASN A 129 0.11 5.32 7.99
CA ASN A 129 -0.93 6.36 8.04
C ASN A 129 -1.98 6.11 9.14
N LYS A 130 -2.17 4.85 9.57
CA LYS A 130 -3.13 4.43 10.59
C LYS A 130 -4.53 5.04 10.42
N ARG A 131 -5.05 5.01 9.18
CA ARG A 131 -6.41 5.52 8.88
C ARG A 131 -7.47 4.71 9.64
N PRO A 132 -8.68 5.25 9.88
CA PRO A 132 -9.76 4.47 10.50
C PRO A 132 -9.99 3.14 9.76
N GLY A 133 -9.91 2.03 10.49
CA GLY A 133 -10.01 0.68 9.91
C GLY A 133 -8.73 0.12 9.28
N TYR A 134 -7.57 0.78 9.42
CA TYR A 134 -6.30 0.35 8.83
C TYR A 134 -5.94 -1.10 9.16
N GLU A 135 -6.25 -1.59 10.36
CA GLU A 135 -5.97 -2.98 10.73
C GLU A 135 -6.70 -3.98 9.84
N SER A 136 -7.99 -3.74 9.56
CA SER A 136 -8.80 -4.56 8.66
C SER A 136 -8.28 -4.46 7.23
N ILE A 137 -7.93 -3.25 6.78
CA ILE A 137 -7.38 -3.03 5.44
C ILE A 137 -6.03 -3.75 5.28
N ILE A 138 -5.13 -3.68 6.26
CA ILE A 138 -3.86 -4.42 6.27
C ILE A 138 -4.13 -5.92 6.16
N LYS A 139 -5.10 -6.45 6.93
CA LYS A 139 -5.48 -7.88 6.86
C LYS A 139 -5.96 -8.26 5.45
N GLU A 140 -6.81 -7.44 4.83
CA GLU A 140 -7.33 -7.66 3.47
C GLU A 140 -6.23 -7.59 2.40
N ILE A 141 -5.36 -6.58 2.46
CA ILE A 141 -4.23 -6.44 1.53
C ILE A 141 -3.28 -7.63 1.69
N THR A 142 -3.05 -8.09 2.93
CA THR A 142 -2.17 -9.25 3.18
C THR A 142 -2.78 -10.55 2.66
N ILE A 143 -4.09 -10.75 2.78
CA ILE A 143 -4.78 -11.88 2.13
C ILE A 143 -4.59 -11.81 0.61
N SER A 144 -4.73 -10.62 0.02
CA SER A 144 -4.49 -10.39 -1.40
C SER A 144 -3.02 -10.69 -1.79
N LEU A 145 -2.05 -10.27 -0.97
CA LEU A 145 -0.63 -10.54 -1.17
C LEU A 145 -0.32 -12.03 -1.12
N LEU A 146 -0.82 -12.75 -0.11
CA LEU A 146 -0.65 -14.20 0.00
C LEU A 146 -1.33 -14.93 -1.17
N THR A 147 -2.48 -14.45 -1.62
CA THR A 147 -3.16 -14.98 -2.82
C THR A 147 -2.29 -14.78 -4.07
N THR A 148 -1.67 -13.61 -4.24
CA THR A 148 -0.70 -13.33 -5.31
C THR A 148 0.45 -14.32 -5.26
N LEU A 149 1.05 -14.54 -4.08
CA LEU A 149 2.15 -15.49 -3.90
C LEU A 149 1.75 -16.93 -4.29
N ILE A 150 0.60 -17.39 -3.84
CA ILE A 150 0.07 -18.74 -4.14
C ILE A 150 -0.19 -18.93 -5.64
N ASN A 151 -0.72 -17.90 -6.32
CA ASN A 151 -1.10 -18.01 -7.73
C ASN A 151 0.05 -17.79 -8.70
N HIS A 152 1.06 -17.01 -8.32
CA HIS A 152 2.07 -16.51 -9.26
C HIS A 152 3.51 -16.83 -8.90
N PHE A 153 3.77 -17.27 -7.67
CA PHE A 153 5.13 -17.54 -7.16
C PHE A 153 5.29 -18.95 -6.58
N ARG A 154 4.25 -19.78 -6.72
CA ARG A 154 4.27 -21.20 -6.33
C ARG A 154 4.87 -22.03 -7.45
N GLY A 155 5.88 -22.82 -7.10
CA GLY A 155 6.54 -23.76 -8.02
C GLY A 155 7.99 -23.37 -8.27
N PHE A 156 8.88 -24.33 -8.01
CA PHE A 156 10.32 -24.14 -8.10
C PHE A 156 10.97 -25.35 -8.79
N VAL A 157 12.15 -25.14 -9.37
CA VAL A 157 13.11 -26.18 -9.74
C VAL A 157 14.39 -25.94 -8.97
N ILE A 158 14.99 -27.00 -8.47
CA ILE A 158 16.35 -27.01 -7.92
C ILE A 158 17.30 -27.14 -9.10
N ASN A 159 18.20 -26.19 -9.24
CA ASN A 159 19.33 -26.29 -10.15
C ASN A 159 20.53 -26.87 -9.38
N PRO A 160 21.00 -28.10 -9.70
CA PRO A 160 22.06 -28.75 -8.93
C PRO A 160 23.42 -28.04 -9.00
N ASP A 161 23.70 -27.33 -10.11
CA ASP A 161 25.00 -26.71 -10.34
C ASP A 161 25.20 -25.48 -9.45
N ASN A 162 24.17 -24.64 -9.34
CA ASN A 162 24.19 -23.45 -8.49
C ASN A 162 23.55 -23.67 -7.11
N ARG A 163 22.86 -24.80 -6.91
CA ARG A 163 22.14 -25.16 -5.68
C ARG A 163 21.08 -24.12 -5.30
N LEU A 164 20.37 -23.58 -6.30
CA LEU A 164 19.34 -22.56 -6.12
C LEU A 164 17.95 -23.08 -6.48
N PHE A 165 16.94 -22.53 -5.81
CA PHE A 165 15.54 -22.66 -6.19
C PHE A 165 15.18 -21.59 -7.22
N GLU A 166 14.89 -22.00 -8.45
CA GLU A 166 14.44 -21.12 -9.53
C GLU A 166 12.92 -21.24 -9.72
N HIS A 167 12.23 -20.12 -9.85
CA HIS A 167 10.81 -20.15 -10.19
C HIS A 167 10.60 -20.71 -11.59
N LYS A 168 9.67 -21.66 -11.71
CA LYS A 168 9.27 -22.23 -12.99
C LYS A 168 7.78 -22.09 -13.19
N THR A 169 7.40 -21.16 -14.06
CA THR A 169 6.01 -20.98 -14.49
C THR A 169 5.54 -22.27 -15.17
N ALA A 170 4.56 -22.94 -14.57
CA ALA A 170 3.96 -24.12 -15.18
C ALA A 170 2.69 -23.77 -15.94
N HIS A 171 2.48 -24.45 -17.06
CA HIS A 171 1.23 -24.40 -17.82
C HIS A 171 0.15 -25.32 -17.22
N ASP A 172 0.54 -26.24 -16.34
CA ASP A 172 -0.35 -27.22 -15.71
C ASP A 172 -0.39 -26.99 -14.20
N LEU A 173 -1.36 -26.17 -13.76
CA LEU A 173 -1.56 -25.79 -12.37
C LEU A 173 -1.88 -27.00 -11.47
N TYR A 174 -2.54 -28.03 -12.02
CA TYR A 174 -2.90 -29.23 -11.25
C TYR A 174 -1.65 -30.03 -10.86
N GLN A 175 -0.66 -30.13 -11.75
CA GLN A 175 0.59 -30.82 -11.44
C GLN A 175 1.48 -30.01 -10.49
N VAL A 176 1.50 -28.68 -10.61
CA VAL A 176 2.19 -27.83 -9.63
C VAL A 176 1.58 -28.00 -8.24
N ASP A 177 0.25 -27.98 -8.16
CA ASP A 177 -0.45 -28.15 -6.90
C ASP A 177 -0.16 -29.53 -6.28
N ARG A 178 -0.17 -30.59 -7.10
CA ARG A 178 0.26 -31.93 -6.68
C ARG A 178 1.69 -31.95 -6.16
N ILE A 179 2.65 -31.44 -6.92
CA ILE A 179 4.06 -31.45 -6.52
C ILE A 179 4.26 -30.64 -5.24
N SER A 180 3.61 -29.49 -5.11
CA SER A 180 3.68 -28.70 -3.90
C SER A 180 3.09 -29.43 -2.70
N ARG A 181 1.95 -30.15 -2.82
CA ARG A 181 1.46 -31.01 -1.72
C ARG A 181 2.47 -32.08 -1.31
N ILE A 182 3.16 -32.68 -2.28
CA ILE A 182 4.18 -33.69 -2.01
C ILE A 182 5.38 -33.08 -1.29
N VAL A 183 5.83 -31.90 -1.73
CA VAL A 183 6.91 -31.15 -1.06
C VAL A 183 6.53 -30.80 0.37
N SER A 184 5.33 -30.25 0.59
CA SER A 184 4.79 -29.96 1.93
C SER A 184 4.79 -31.21 2.80
N TYR A 185 4.29 -32.33 2.27
CA TYR A 185 4.28 -33.62 2.98
C TYR A 185 5.69 -34.10 3.36
N VAL A 186 6.69 -33.83 2.51
CA VAL A 186 8.10 -34.15 2.83
C VAL A 186 8.61 -33.28 3.98
N TYR A 187 8.42 -31.96 3.94
CA TYR A 187 8.84 -31.07 5.05
C TYR A 187 8.13 -31.39 6.37
N GLU A 188 6.86 -31.77 6.32
CA GLU A 188 6.11 -32.18 7.53
C GLU A 188 6.59 -33.52 8.12
N ASN A 189 7.15 -34.42 7.29
CA ASN A 189 7.40 -35.82 7.67
C ASN A 189 8.84 -36.30 7.43
N TYR A 190 9.78 -35.40 7.13
CA TYR A 190 11.17 -35.74 6.77
C TYR A 190 11.90 -36.67 7.77
N PRO A 191 11.67 -36.59 9.11
CA PRO A 191 12.36 -37.46 10.06
C PRO A 191 11.96 -38.93 9.89
N TYR A 192 10.76 -39.19 9.35
CA TYR A 192 10.20 -40.53 9.25
C TYR A 192 10.57 -41.23 7.94
N LYS A 193 10.29 -42.54 7.88
CA LYS A 193 10.50 -43.33 6.66
C LYS A 193 9.47 -42.96 5.60
N LEU A 194 9.90 -42.14 4.63
CA LEU A 194 9.13 -41.78 3.45
C LEU A 194 9.51 -42.65 2.25
N SER A 195 8.52 -43.01 1.44
CA SER A 195 8.71 -43.77 0.20
C SER A 195 7.86 -43.19 -0.91
N LEU A 196 8.45 -43.00 -2.09
CA LEU A 196 7.75 -42.47 -3.25
C LEU A 196 6.55 -43.35 -3.66
N SER A 197 6.60 -44.66 -3.42
CA SER A 197 5.48 -45.58 -3.68
C SER A 197 4.24 -45.24 -2.86
N LYS A 198 4.37 -45.09 -1.54
CA LYS A 198 3.26 -44.69 -0.66
C LYS A 198 2.71 -43.31 -1.01
N ILE A 199 3.57 -42.39 -1.44
CA ILE A 199 3.14 -41.06 -1.89
C ILE A 199 2.34 -41.19 -3.20
N ALA A 200 2.80 -42.01 -4.14
CA ALA A 200 2.08 -42.29 -5.39
C ALA A 200 0.70 -42.90 -5.13
N GLU A 201 0.60 -43.85 -4.19
CA GLU A 201 -0.67 -44.42 -3.72
C GLU A 201 -1.59 -43.34 -3.12
N LYS A 202 -1.07 -42.49 -2.24
CA LYS A 202 -1.84 -41.38 -1.63
C LYS A 202 -2.34 -40.36 -2.66
N GLU A 203 -1.54 -40.10 -3.70
CA GLU A 203 -1.89 -39.19 -4.80
C GLU A 203 -2.67 -39.89 -5.93
N ASN A 204 -3.01 -41.18 -5.78
CA ASN A 204 -3.76 -42.00 -6.74
C ASN A 204 -3.12 -42.03 -8.15
N ILE A 205 -1.80 -42.17 -8.23
CA ILE A 205 -1.05 -42.22 -9.49
C ILE A 205 0.00 -43.33 -9.50
N ASN A 206 0.45 -43.71 -10.70
CA ASN A 206 1.49 -44.70 -10.86
C ASN A 206 2.86 -44.17 -10.38
N LEU A 207 3.64 -45.02 -9.71
CA LEU A 207 4.99 -44.70 -9.20
C LEU A 207 5.94 -44.16 -10.28
N HIS A 208 5.99 -44.78 -11.46
CA HIS A 208 6.87 -44.33 -12.54
C HIS A 208 6.46 -42.95 -13.03
N TYR A 209 5.15 -42.71 -13.16
CA TYR A 209 4.62 -41.41 -13.52
C TYR A 209 4.99 -40.35 -12.47
N LEU A 210 4.81 -40.64 -11.18
CA LEU A 210 5.20 -39.70 -10.12
C LEU A 210 6.71 -39.44 -10.12
N SER A 211 7.55 -40.45 -10.31
CA SER A 211 9.01 -40.28 -10.36
C SER A 211 9.43 -39.32 -11.48
N HIS A 212 8.90 -39.51 -12.69
CA HIS A 212 9.16 -38.61 -13.81
C HIS A 212 8.59 -37.22 -13.59
N LEU A 213 7.38 -37.13 -13.02
CA LEU A 213 6.74 -35.86 -12.71
C LEU A 213 7.56 -35.07 -11.68
N PHE A 214 7.98 -35.72 -10.59
CA PHE A 214 8.77 -35.11 -9.53
C PHE A 214 10.10 -34.57 -10.08
N GLN A 215 10.84 -35.39 -10.83
CA GLN A 215 12.09 -34.93 -11.45
C GLN A 215 11.88 -33.78 -12.44
N LYS A 216 10.78 -33.80 -13.22
CA LYS A 216 10.45 -32.72 -14.17
C LYS A 216 10.16 -31.38 -13.50
N PHE A 217 9.46 -31.42 -12.36
CA PHE A 217 8.98 -30.23 -11.68
C PHE A 217 9.93 -29.74 -10.60
N VAL A 218 10.57 -30.63 -9.83
CA VAL A 218 11.53 -30.29 -8.77
C VAL A 218 12.96 -30.19 -9.30
N GLY A 219 13.29 -30.86 -10.41
CA GLY A 219 14.64 -30.86 -10.99
C GLY A 219 15.57 -31.97 -10.50
N ASP A 220 15.18 -32.66 -9.42
CA ASP A 220 15.99 -33.70 -8.79
C ASP A 220 15.15 -34.95 -8.47
N SER A 221 15.82 -36.05 -8.12
CA SER A 221 15.17 -37.27 -7.68
C SER A 221 14.50 -37.07 -6.32
N PHE A 222 13.41 -37.79 -6.04
CA PHE A 222 12.75 -37.73 -4.74
C PHE A 222 13.70 -38.10 -3.58
N ARG A 223 14.63 -39.03 -3.81
CA ARG A 223 15.59 -39.47 -2.79
C ARG A 223 16.57 -38.36 -2.45
N ASP A 224 17.08 -37.67 -3.46
CA ASP A 224 18.07 -36.61 -3.29
C ASP A 224 17.40 -35.37 -2.67
N PHE A 225 16.18 -35.04 -3.11
CA PHE A 225 15.35 -34.02 -2.48
C PHE A 225 15.05 -34.32 -0.99
N LEU A 226 14.66 -35.56 -0.65
CA LEU A 226 14.44 -35.93 0.74
C LEU A 226 15.74 -35.81 1.57
N SER A 227 16.87 -36.21 0.99
CA SER A 227 18.16 -36.13 1.67
C SER A 227 18.59 -34.67 1.90
N LEU A 228 18.30 -33.80 0.92
CA LEU A 228 18.46 -32.36 1.01
C LEU A 228 17.64 -31.78 2.18
N VAL A 229 16.32 -31.99 2.19
CA VAL A 229 15.44 -31.48 3.25
C VAL A 229 15.93 -31.93 4.63
N ARG A 230 16.36 -33.18 4.77
CA ARG A 230 16.86 -33.69 6.06
C ARG A 230 18.14 -33.00 6.52
N VAL A 231 19.08 -32.69 5.63
CA VAL A 231 20.32 -31.98 6.03
C VAL A 231 20.02 -30.52 6.34
N GLU A 232 19.17 -29.87 5.56
CA GLU A 232 18.68 -28.51 5.79
C GLU A 232 18.01 -28.39 7.17
N MET A 233 17.03 -29.24 7.46
CA MET A 233 16.32 -29.22 8.74
C MET A 233 17.19 -29.59 9.94
N SER A 234 18.34 -30.26 9.71
CA SER A 234 19.31 -30.58 10.77
C SER A 234 20.18 -29.40 11.19
N GLU A 235 20.26 -28.34 10.37
CA GLU A 235 21.19 -27.23 10.57
C GLU A 235 20.92 -26.48 11.89
N ALA A 236 19.65 -26.21 12.19
CA ALA A 236 19.28 -25.50 13.40
C ALA A 236 19.74 -26.25 14.66
N GLU A 237 19.51 -27.57 14.75
CA GLU A 237 20.01 -28.40 15.86
C GLU A 237 21.54 -28.44 15.88
N LEU A 238 22.19 -28.53 14.71
CA LEU A 238 23.63 -28.58 14.55
C LEU A 238 24.32 -27.33 15.11
N LEU A 239 23.74 -26.15 14.90
CA LEU A 239 24.31 -24.86 15.31
C LEU A 239 23.89 -24.42 16.72
N SER A 240 22.70 -24.80 17.17
CA SER A 240 22.15 -24.35 18.46
C SER A 240 22.47 -25.27 19.64
N THR A 241 22.96 -26.49 19.40
CA THR A 241 23.17 -27.50 20.45
C THR A 241 24.56 -28.14 20.41
N SER A 242 24.91 -28.83 21.50
CA SER A 242 26.10 -29.69 21.58
C SER A 242 25.80 -31.15 21.20
N THR A 243 24.60 -31.46 20.68
CA THR A 243 24.17 -32.82 20.34
C THR A 243 25.20 -33.53 19.45
N PRO A 244 25.57 -34.80 19.71
CA PRO A 244 26.51 -35.53 18.86
C PRO A 244 26.00 -35.68 17.42
N ILE A 245 26.89 -35.60 16.43
CA ILE A 245 26.54 -35.69 14.99
C ILE A 245 25.74 -36.97 14.66
N ALA A 246 26.07 -38.10 15.31
CA ALA A 246 25.33 -39.35 15.13
C ALA A 246 23.87 -39.25 15.58
N GLN A 247 23.61 -38.52 16.67
CA GLN A 247 22.25 -38.29 17.17
C GLN A 247 21.50 -37.31 16.27
N ILE A 248 22.14 -36.24 15.79
CA ILE A 248 21.53 -35.31 14.83
C ILE A 248 21.14 -36.04 13.54
N ALA A 249 22.02 -36.91 13.02
CA ALA A 249 21.71 -37.72 11.85
C ALA A 249 20.45 -38.58 12.08
N GLN A 250 20.34 -39.20 13.26
CA GLN A 250 19.16 -39.99 13.63
C GLN A 250 17.90 -39.13 13.75
N ASN A 251 17.99 -37.98 14.43
CA ASN A 251 16.88 -37.04 14.61
C ASN A 251 16.37 -36.51 13.25
N ALA A 252 17.28 -36.26 12.31
CA ALA A 252 16.97 -35.85 10.96
C ALA A 252 16.44 -36.99 10.06
N GLY A 253 16.33 -38.22 10.57
CA GLY A 253 15.76 -39.36 9.85
C GLY A 253 16.73 -40.15 8.96
N PHE A 254 18.05 -39.93 9.09
CA PHE A 254 19.04 -40.75 8.40
C PHE A 254 19.22 -42.10 9.10
N SER A 255 19.33 -43.17 8.30
CA SER A 255 19.55 -44.52 8.80
C SER A 255 20.99 -44.77 9.26
N ASP A 256 21.93 -43.93 8.83
CA ASP A 256 23.35 -44.08 9.10
C ASP A 256 24.04 -42.70 9.11
N THR A 257 24.97 -42.51 10.05
CA THR A 257 25.69 -41.24 10.23
C THR A 257 26.62 -40.91 9.08
N LYS A 258 27.24 -41.91 8.44
CA LYS A 258 28.12 -41.68 7.28
C LYS A 258 27.31 -41.13 6.11
N TYR A 259 26.12 -41.68 5.86
CA TYR A 259 25.23 -41.17 4.82
C TYR A 259 24.77 -39.72 5.10
N TYR A 260 24.46 -39.38 6.35
CA TYR A 260 24.20 -37.98 6.74
C TYR A 260 25.40 -37.07 6.42
N VAL A 261 26.60 -37.45 6.86
CA VAL A 261 27.82 -36.65 6.66
C VAL A 261 28.13 -36.44 5.17
N GLU A 262 27.94 -37.48 4.34
CA GLU A 262 28.12 -37.38 2.89
C GLU A 262 27.12 -36.40 2.28
N ASN A 263 25.83 -36.49 2.60
CA ASN A 263 24.82 -35.56 2.09
C ASN A 263 25.04 -34.12 2.60
N PHE A 264 25.40 -33.97 3.88
CA PHE A 264 25.67 -32.66 4.47
C PHE A 264 26.86 -32.01 3.75
N ARG A 265 27.94 -32.77 3.53
CA ARG A 265 29.10 -32.27 2.78
C ARG A 265 28.75 -31.96 1.33
N ASN A 266 27.89 -32.76 0.70
CA ASN A 266 27.45 -32.52 -0.67
C ASN A 266 26.73 -31.17 -0.77
N TRP A 267 25.80 -30.86 0.14
CA TRP A 267 25.00 -29.63 0.09
C TRP A 267 25.69 -28.41 0.71
N PHE A 268 26.27 -28.54 1.90
CA PHE A 268 26.92 -27.44 2.64
C PHE A 268 28.42 -27.29 2.34
N GLY A 269 29.00 -28.17 1.50
CA GLY A 269 30.39 -28.10 1.05
C GLY A 269 31.44 -28.53 2.08
N MET A 270 31.07 -28.78 3.34
CA MET A 270 32.00 -29.16 4.41
C MET A 270 31.41 -30.18 5.39
N HIS A 271 32.26 -30.73 6.26
CA HIS A 271 31.82 -31.71 7.25
C HIS A 271 30.96 -31.04 8.34
N PRO A 272 29.86 -31.66 8.84
CA PRO A 272 28.96 -31.01 9.81
C PRO A 272 29.64 -30.60 11.12
N LYS A 273 30.61 -31.38 11.61
CA LYS A 273 31.46 -31.01 12.77
C LYS A 273 32.29 -29.73 12.51
N GLU A 274 32.81 -29.58 11.30
CA GLU A 274 33.57 -28.39 10.90
C GLU A 274 32.64 -27.19 10.76
N TYR A 275 31.48 -27.40 10.13
CA TYR A 275 30.41 -26.42 10.01
C TYR A 275 29.99 -25.87 11.38
N ARG A 276 29.68 -26.74 12.35
CA ARG A 276 29.37 -26.34 13.73
C ARG A 276 30.49 -25.48 14.33
N ARG A 277 31.74 -25.93 14.24
CA ARG A 277 32.88 -25.22 14.83
C ARG A 277 33.02 -23.80 14.24
N ARG A 278 32.75 -23.64 12.95
CA ARG A 278 32.88 -22.36 12.24
C ARG A 278 31.73 -21.42 12.58
N PHE A 279 30.49 -21.90 12.53
CA PHE A 279 29.31 -21.04 12.51
C PHE A 279 28.55 -20.97 13.84
N SER A 280 28.81 -21.82 14.84
CA SER A 280 28.06 -21.78 16.11
C SER A 280 28.22 -20.45 16.86
N GLY A 281 29.35 -19.75 16.67
CA GLY A 281 29.59 -18.42 17.24
C GLY A 281 28.92 -17.28 16.46
N GLU A 282 28.49 -17.54 15.22
CA GLU A 282 27.86 -16.57 14.31
C GLU A 282 26.32 -16.63 14.40
N VAL A 283 25.78 -17.28 15.43
CA VAL A 283 24.34 -17.45 15.63
C VAL A 283 23.78 -16.31 16.47
N LEU A 284 22.57 -15.84 16.11
CA LEU A 284 21.84 -14.83 16.86
C LEU A 284 21.67 -15.25 18.32
N GLY A 285 22.10 -14.39 19.25
CA GLY A 285 22.16 -14.66 20.69
C GLY A 285 23.57 -14.94 21.21
N PHE A 286 24.48 -15.44 20.36
CA PHE A 286 25.92 -15.43 20.61
C PHE A 286 26.59 -14.20 20.00
N GLN A 287 26.15 -13.82 18.80
CA GLN A 287 26.48 -12.56 18.15
C GLN A 287 25.23 -11.67 18.10
N ALA A 288 25.40 -10.37 18.33
CA ALA A 288 24.33 -9.39 18.19
C ALA A 288 24.16 -9.00 16.72
N ALA A 289 22.94 -8.65 16.33
CA ALA A 289 22.70 -8.08 15.01
C ALA A 289 23.33 -6.68 14.91
N GLU A 290 24.10 -6.46 13.85
CA GLU A 290 24.61 -5.17 13.42
C GLU A 290 23.66 -4.62 12.36
N ALA A 291 22.49 -4.17 12.82
CA ALA A 291 21.47 -3.53 12.01
C ALA A 291 20.91 -2.31 12.74
N GLU A 292 20.60 -1.26 11.98
CA GLU A 292 19.97 -0.04 12.46
C GLU A 292 18.53 0.01 11.97
N ASP A 293 17.58 -0.03 12.88
CA ASP A 293 16.17 0.18 12.55
C ASP A 293 15.87 1.66 12.38
N LEU A 294 15.32 1.99 11.22
CA LEU A 294 15.01 3.34 10.82
C LEU A 294 13.51 3.62 10.93
N PRO A 295 13.12 4.84 11.34
CA PRO A 295 11.75 5.30 11.21
C PRO A 295 11.26 5.21 9.76
N LEU A 296 10.02 4.76 9.54
CA LEU A 296 9.46 4.60 8.19
C LEU A 296 9.43 5.93 7.41
N GLU A 297 9.46 7.08 8.10
CA GLU A 297 9.57 8.42 7.53
C GLU A 297 10.78 8.60 6.60
N TYR A 298 11.87 7.85 6.81
CA TYR A 298 13.07 7.92 5.97
C TYR A 298 12.76 7.59 4.50
N LEU A 299 11.75 6.76 4.25
CA LEU A 299 11.32 6.40 2.91
C LEU A 299 10.66 7.56 2.15
N LYS A 300 10.23 8.66 2.78
CA LYS A 300 9.55 9.76 2.07
C LYS A 300 10.35 10.29 0.87
N THR A 301 11.67 10.34 1.02
CA THR A 301 12.58 10.84 -0.04
C THR A 301 12.90 9.77 -1.09
N THR A 302 12.94 8.51 -0.66
CA THR A 302 13.37 7.36 -1.45
C THR A 302 12.21 6.64 -2.15
N ILE A 303 10.96 6.75 -1.68
CA ILE A 303 9.85 5.89 -2.13
C ILE A 303 9.25 6.26 -3.49
N SER A 304 9.38 7.52 -3.90
CA SER A 304 8.80 8.06 -5.15
C SER A 304 9.33 7.36 -6.40
N GLN A 305 10.54 6.79 -6.34
CA GLN A 305 11.12 5.97 -7.43
C GLN A 305 10.59 4.53 -7.46
N TYR A 306 9.94 4.02 -6.41
CA TYR A 306 9.45 2.63 -6.34
C TYR A 306 7.94 2.49 -6.51
N THR A 307 7.17 3.56 -6.31
CA THR A 307 5.71 3.51 -6.43
C THR A 307 5.14 4.84 -6.89
N SER A 308 4.15 4.75 -7.79
CA SER A 308 3.33 5.88 -8.23
C SER A 308 2.27 6.27 -7.20
N PHE A 309 2.05 5.44 -6.17
CA PHE A 309 1.06 5.65 -5.12
C PHE A 309 1.66 6.41 -3.93
N PRO A 310 0.97 7.41 -3.36
CA PRO A 310 1.44 8.11 -2.18
C PRO A 310 1.38 7.19 -0.95
N VAL A 311 2.54 6.67 -0.54
CA VAL A 311 2.67 5.78 0.64
C VAL A 311 2.49 6.57 1.94
N PHE A 312 3.20 7.69 2.07
CA PHE A 312 3.12 8.57 3.22
C PHE A 312 2.07 9.65 2.97
N LYS A 313 0.95 9.55 3.66
CA LYS A 313 0.05 10.67 3.89
C LYS A 313 0.31 11.08 5.33
N ASP A 314 1.29 11.97 5.56
CA ASP A 314 1.40 12.61 6.86
C ASP A 314 0.03 13.19 7.18
N ILE A 315 -0.69 12.58 8.13
CA ILE A 315 -1.88 13.17 8.72
C ILE A 315 -1.39 13.79 10.02
N SER A 316 -0.52 14.80 9.92
CA SER A 316 -0.41 15.75 11.03
C SER A 316 -1.67 16.59 10.98
N ALA A 317 -2.50 16.52 12.02
CA ALA A 317 -3.67 17.38 12.13
C ALA A 317 -3.16 18.76 12.57
N GLU A 318 -3.01 19.68 11.62
CA GLU A 318 -2.67 21.06 11.94
C GLU A 318 -3.92 21.73 12.52
N MET A 319 -3.83 22.33 13.71
CA MET A 319 -4.93 23.08 14.33
C MET A 319 -4.60 24.57 14.30
N LYS A 320 -5.49 25.38 13.71
CA LYS A 320 -5.38 26.84 13.68
C LYS A 320 -6.58 27.48 14.35
N LEU A 321 -6.32 28.36 15.31
CA LEU A 321 -7.34 29.20 15.93
C LEU A 321 -7.45 30.52 15.17
N ILE A 322 -8.65 30.87 14.72
CA ILE A 322 -8.95 32.07 13.94
C ILE A 322 -9.97 32.91 14.70
N ASN A 323 -9.69 34.20 14.90
CA ASN A 323 -10.61 35.10 15.58
C ASN A 323 -11.20 36.08 14.56
N LEU A 324 -12.51 35.99 14.32
CA LEU A 324 -13.22 36.85 13.37
C LEU A 324 -14.15 37.81 14.11
N ASP A 325 -13.97 39.12 13.90
CA ASP A 325 -14.88 40.15 14.37
C ASP A 325 -15.68 40.74 13.21
N PHE A 326 -16.95 40.35 13.11
CA PHE A 326 -17.84 40.79 12.04
C PHE A 326 -18.30 42.24 12.16
N LYS A 327 -18.04 42.90 13.28
CA LYS A 327 -18.24 44.35 13.45
C LYS A 327 -17.07 45.19 12.92
N ALA A 328 -15.93 44.58 12.59
CA ALA A 328 -14.82 45.27 11.98
C ALA A 328 -15.21 45.86 10.61
N PRO A 329 -14.63 47.01 10.21
CA PRO A 329 -14.81 47.54 8.85
C PRO A 329 -14.20 46.58 7.82
N ALA A 330 -14.81 46.47 6.65
CA ALA A 330 -14.26 45.68 5.54
C ALA A 330 -12.90 46.24 5.12
N ALA A 331 -11.99 45.38 4.65
CA ALA A 331 -10.61 45.72 4.31
C ALA A 331 -10.47 46.66 3.08
N GLY A 332 -11.57 47.19 2.55
CA GLY A 332 -11.59 48.01 1.33
C GLY A 332 -11.31 47.24 0.04
N LEU A 333 -11.21 45.92 0.12
CA LEU A 333 -10.96 45.00 -0.99
C LEU A 333 -12.29 44.42 -1.49
N SER A 334 -12.44 44.31 -2.81
CA SER A 334 -13.57 43.64 -3.44
C SER A 334 -13.05 42.46 -4.26
N LEU A 335 -13.63 41.28 -4.06
CA LEU A 335 -13.38 40.13 -4.93
C LEU A 335 -13.90 40.44 -6.33
N LYS A 336 -12.98 40.46 -7.30
CA LYS A 336 -13.33 40.55 -8.72
C LYS A 336 -13.46 39.12 -9.27
N LEU A 337 -14.70 38.64 -9.36
CA LEU A 337 -15.03 37.44 -10.10
C LEU A 337 -15.31 37.80 -11.56
N ASP A 338 -14.30 37.64 -12.42
CA ASP A 338 -14.47 37.73 -13.88
C ASP A 338 -14.75 36.32 -14.44
N ILE A 339 -15.87 35.73 -14.00
CA ILE A 339 -16.35 34.50 -14.63
C ILE A 339 -16.96 34.93 -15.95
N GLN A 340 -16.28 34.62 -17.07
CA GLN A 340 -16.82 34.86 -18.41
C GLN A 340 -18.28 34.41 -18.43
N THR A 341 -19.20 35.36 -18.66
CA THR A 341 -20.65 35.14 -18.62
C THR A 341 -21.11 34.00 -19.53
N ASP A 342 -20.29 33.61 -20.50
CA ASP A 342 -20.56 32.51 -21.41
C ASP A 342 -20.36 31.13 -20.77
N VAL A 343 -19.43 30.97 -19.82
CA VAL A 343 -19.22 29.68 -19.12
C VAL A 343 -20.46 29.31 -18.31
N LEU A 344 -20.96 30.24 -17.48
CA LEU A 344 -22.17 30.03 -16.67
C LEU A 344 -23.44 29.85 -17.51
N LYS A 345 -23.57 30.54 -18.65
CA LYS A 345 -24.69 30.36 -19.59
C LYS A 345 -24.67 29.00 -20.28
N ASN A 346 -23.49 28.44 -20.54
CA ASN A 346 -23.32 27.18 -21.26
C ASN A 346 -23.43 25.92 -20.38
N LEU A 347 -23.50 26.09 -19.05
CA LEU A 347 -23.70 25.03 -18.05
C LEU A 347 -25.08 24.35 -18.07
N GLN A 348 -26.03 24.85 -18.85
CA GLN A 348 -27.39 24.30 -18.86
C GLN A 348 -27.44 22.91 -19.53
N PRO A 349 -27.97 21.88 -18.84
CA PRO A 349 -28.17 20.55 -19.43
C PRO A 349 -28.96 20.65 -20.74
N GLY A 350 -28.35 20.20 -21.84
CA GLY A 350 -29.00 20.18 -23.16
C GLY A 350 -28.60 21.31 -24.11
N SER A 351 -27.75 22.26 -23.70
CA SER A 351 -27.14 23.24 -24.62
C SER A 351 -26.31 22.55 -25.72
N PHE A 352 -26.24 23.14 -26.91
CA PHE A 352 -25.47 22.57 -28.04
C PHE A 352 -23.99 22.40 -27.68
N LEU A 353 -23.41 23.41 -27.03
CA LEU A 353 -22.01 23.39 -26.57
C LEU A 353 -21.76 22.31 -25.50
N PHE A 354 -22.70 22.10 -24.57
CA PHE A 354 -22.61 21.01 -23.59
C PHE A 354 -22.61 19.62 -24.26
N ARG A 355 -23.49 19.40 -25.25
CA ARG A 355 -23.54 18.11 -25.98
C ARG A 355 -22.30 17.88 -26.84
N GLN A 356 -21.74 18.94 -27.42
CA GLN A 356 -20.52 18.85 -28.24
C GLN A 356 -19.27 18.62 -27.38
N ALA A 357 -19.23 19.19 -26.18
CA ALA A 357 -18.10 19.06 -25.25
C ALA A 357 -18.04 17.68 -24.55
N CYS A 358 -19.19 17.06 -24.31
CA CYS A 358 -19.31 15.72 -23.72
C CYS A 358 -19.38 14.60 -24.77
N SER A 359 -18.78 14.79 -25.95
CA SER A 359 -18.71 13.74 -26.97
C SER A 359 -17.80 12.60 -26.50
N ASP A 360 -18.20 11.35 -26.73
CA ASP A 360 -17.49 10.11 -26.37
C ASP A 360 -16.15 9.92 -27.12
N GLU A 361 -15.42 10.99 -27.45
CA GLU A 361 -14.13 10.91 -28.13
C GLU A 361 -12.99 10.62 -27.15
N ALA A 362 -12.57 9.35 -27.15
CA ALA A 362 -11.20 8.83 -27.08
C ALA A 362 -10.17 9.44 -26.10
N ALA A 363 -10.55 10.19 -25.06
CA ALA A 363 -9.64 10.55 -23.99
C ALA A 363 -9.26 9.29 -23.19
N PRO A 364 -7.97 8.96 -23.03
CA PRO A 364 -7.55 7.75 -22.35
C PRO A 364 -7.91 7.87 -20.87
N LEU A 365 -8.75 6.94 -20.39
CA LEU A 365 -9.22 6.87 -19.00
C LEU A 365 -8.08 6.87 -17.97
N SER A 366 -6.87 6.49 -18.40
CA SER A 366 -5.63 6.59 -17.62
C SER A 366 -5.36 8.00 -17.07
N MET A 367 -5.87 9.06 -17.71
CA MET A 367 -5.69 10.45 -17.24
C MET A 367 -6.30 10.71 -15.85
N TYR A 368 -7.38 10.00 -15.50
CA TYR A 368 -8.07 10.18 -14.22
C TYR A 368 -7.41 9.45 -13.05
N TYR A 369 -6.49 8.51 -13.32
CA TYR A 369 -5.76 7.79 -12.27
C TYR A 369 -4.79 8.70 -11.52
N ASN A 370 -4.31 9.76 -12.18
CA ASN A 370 -3.38 10.74 -11.60
C ASN A 370 -4.07 12.09 -11.29
N ASP A 371 -5.37 12.22 -11.60
CA ASP A 371 -6.12 13.46 -11.39
C ASP A 371 -6.63 13.54 -9.95
N LEU A 372 -6.12 14.51 -9.19
CA LEU A 372 -6.63 14.80 -7.85
C LEU A 372 -7.90 15.65 -7.98
N PRO A 373 -9.07 15.19 -7.51
CA PRO A 373 -10.37 15.72 -7.94
C PRO A 373 -10.61 17.21 -7.67
N HIS A 374 -9.97 17.77 -6.65
CA HIS A 374 -10.18 19.16 -6.19
C HIS A 374 -9.06 20.12 -6.62
N THR A 375 -8.06 19.65 -7.39
CA THR A 375 -6.87 20.43 -7.77
C THR A 375 -7.23 21.76 -8.45
N ALA A 376 -8.19 21.74 -9.38
CA ALA A 376 -8.62 22.95 -10.08
C ALA A 376 -9.28 23.96 -9.14
N CYS A 377 -10.07 23.50 -8.16
CA CYS A 377 -10.69 24.35 -7.15
C CYS A 377 -9.62 25.01 -6.27
N LEU A 378 -8.67 24.22 -5.77
CA LEU A 378 -7.58 24.71 -4.92
C LEU A 378 -6.64 25.67 -5.68
N ARG A 379 -6.45 25.47 -6.99
CA ARG A 379 -5.73 26.41 -7.84
C ARG A 379 -6.42 27.78 -7.88
N LEU A 380 -7.74 27.82 -8.06
CA LEU A 380 -8.50 29.07 -8.01
C LEU A 380 -8.40 29.73 -6.63
N LEU A 381 -8.46 28.95 -5.56
CA LEU A 381 -8.31 29.45 -4.19
C LEU A 381 -6.94 30.06 -3.93
N ARG A 382 -5.86 29.45 -4.43
CA ARG A 382 -4.50 30.02 -4.39
C ARG A 382 -4.41 31.36 -5.13
N GLU A 383 -5.00 31.42 -6.32
CA GLU A 383 -5.04 32.66 -7.09
C GLU A 383 -5.82 33.74 -6.29
N MET A 384 -6.96 33.38 -5.69
CA MET A 384 -7.75 34.29 -4.85
C MET A 384 -6.98 34.84 -3.65
N THR A 385 -6.28 33.98 -2.89
CA THR A 385 -5.54 34.42 -1.70
C THR A 385 -4.32 35.27 -2.03
N GLN A 386 -3.77 35.15 -3.24
CA GLN A 386 -2.58 35.90 -3.67
C GLN A 386 -2.91 37.21 -4.42
N THR A 387 -3.90 37.22 -5.32
CA THR A 387 -4.15 38.33 -6.25
C THR A 387 -5.45 39.08 -5.98
N ASN A 388 -6.32 38.59 -5.10
CA ASN A 388 -7.68 39.10 -4.86
C ASN A 388 -8.58 39.16 -6.11
N THR A 389 -8.18 38.48 -7.19
CA THR A 389 -8.85 38.45 -8.50
C THR A 389 -8.96 37.01 -8.96
N ILE A 390 -10.10 36.65 -9.56
CA ILE A 390 -10.29 35.34 -10.18
C ILE A 390 -10.30 35.53 -11.69
N SER A 391 -9.36 34.88 -12.39
CA SER A 391 -9.38 34.76 -13.85
C SER A 391 -9.45 33.28 -14.24
N PRO A 392 -10.64 32.75 -14.57
CA PRO A 392 -10.83 31.33 -14.89
C PRO A 392 -10.33 30.95 -16.29
N SER A 393 -9.26 31.59 -16.78
CA SER A 393 -8.72 31.42 -18.13
C SER A 393 -8.35 29.98 -18.49
N PHE A 394 -8.10 29.13 -17.49
CA PHE A 394 -7.79 27.71 -17.67
C PHE A 394 -9.01 26.77 -17.57
N ILE A 395 -10.19 27.27 -17.19
CA ILE A 395 -11.39 26.44 -17.01
C ILE A 395 -11.98 26.08 -18.36
N GLN A 396 -12.22 24.79 -18.57
CA GLN A 396 -12.87 24.24 -19.76
C GLN A 396 -14.28 23.75 -19.42
N LEU A 397 -15.16 23.65 -20.42
CA LEU A 397 -16.50 23.10 -20.19
C LEU A 397 -16.39 21.61 -19.81
N SER A 398 -15.62 20.82 -20.56
CA SER A 398 -15.35 19.41 -20.29
C SER A 398 -13.86 19.12 -20.29
N ASP A 399 -13.48 17.99 -19.68
CA ASP A 399 -12.13 17.45 -19.77
C ASP A 399 -11.76 17.11 -21.23
N SER A 400 -10.48 17.25 -21.56
CA SER A 400 -9.93 16.96 -22.88
C SER A 400 -8.71 16.05 -22.77
N LEU A 401 -8.22 15.52 -23.90
CA LEU A 401 -7.00 14.69 -23.98
C LEU A 401 -5.77 15.25 -23.25
N HIS A 402 -5.71 16.56 -23.05
CA HIS A 402 -4.55 17.27 -22.50
C HIS A 402 -4.83 18.01 -21.20
N SER A 403 -6.06 17.99 -20.69
CA SER A 403 -6.45 18.80 -19.52
C SER A 403 -7.63 18.19 -18.77
N THR A 404 -7.48 18.09 -17.45
CA THR A 404 -8.52 17.69 -16.49
C THR A 404 -9.20 18.88 -15.81
N ASN A 405 -9.07 20.09 -16.38
CA ASN A 405 -9.66 21.32 -15.81
C ASN A 405 -11.10 21.59 -16.29
N GLY A 406 -11.83 20.55 -16.67
CA GLY A 406 -13.22 20.63 -17.08
C GLY A 406 -14.18 20.83 -15.91
N LEU A 407 -15.33 21.46 -16.18
CA LEU A 407 -16.48 21.44 -15.27
C LEU A 407 -17.18 20.08 -15.28
N TYR A 408 -17.07 19.36 -16.39
CA TYR A 408 -17.56 18.01 -16.56
C TYR A 408 -16.42 17.06 -16.96
N ALA A 409 -16.48 15.82 -16.48
CA ALA A 409 -15.64 14.75 -17.00
C ALA A 409 -16.06 14.41 -18.44
N VAL A 410 -15.22 13.68 -19.18
CA VAL A 410 -15.50 13.30 -20.59
C VAL A 410 -16.83 12.56 -20.79
N ASN A 411 -17.32 11.88 -19.75
CA ASN A 411 -18.59 11.14 -19.76
C ASN A 411 -19.80 11.97 -19.28
N GLY A 412 -19.61 13.26 -19.02
CA GLY A 412 -20.66 14.21 -18.59
C GLY A 412 -20.91 14.29 -17.09
N LEU A 413 -20.14 13.59 -16.24
CA LEU A 413 -20.25 13.72 -14.78
C LEU A 413 -19.81 15.11 -14.31
N LYS A 414 -20.54 15.70 -13.35
CA LYS A 414 -20.17 17.00 -12.76
C LYS A 414 -18.92 16.86 -11.92
N LYS A 415 -17.86 17.62 -12.24
CA LYS A 415 -16.62 17.64 -11.46
C LYS A 415 -16.75 18.56 -10.23
N PRO A 416 -15.92 18.39 -9.20
CA PRO A 416 -15.91 19.28 -8.04
C PRO A 416 -15.82 20.76 -8.37
N LEU A 417 -15.13 21.11 -9.46
CA LEU A 417 -15.04 22.48 -9.97
C LEU A 417 -16.40 23.10 -10.32
N PHE A 418 -17.34 22.31 -10.85
CA PHE A 418 -18.71 22.75 -11.12
C PHE A 418 -19.38 23.26 -9.85
N TYR A 419 -19.40 22.41 -8.81
CA TYR A 419 -20.03 22.75 -7.54
C TYR A 419 -19.28 23.88 -6.84
N PHE A 420 -17.96 23.92 -6.95
CA PHE A 420 -17.16 25.00 -6.37
C PHE A 420 -17.50 26.37 -7.00
N LEU A 421 -17.69 26.45 -8.32
CA LEU A 421 -18.14 27.69 -8.96
C LEU A 421 -19.57 28.08 -8.53
N GLU A 422 -20.45 27.11 -8.31
CA GLU A 422 -21.79 27.35 -7.76
C GLU A 422 -21.73 27.95 -6.34
N LEU A 423 -20.82 27.45 -5.49
CA LEU A 423 -20.55 28.02 -4.16
C LEU A 423 -19.95 29.43 -4.27
N LEU A 424 -18.98 29.65 -5.15
CA LEU A 424 -18.37 30.97 -5.37
C LEU A 424 -19.39 32.00 -5.86
N SER A 425 -20.40 31.58 -6.62
CA SER A 425 -21.47 32.48 -7.07
C SER A 425 -22.35 32.99 -5.93
N GLN A 426 -22.37 32.29 -4.80
CA GLN A 426 -23.09 32.67 -3.57
C GLN A 426 -22.23 33.55 -2.64
N MET A 427 -20.93 33.71 -2.92
CA MET A 427 -20.04 34.51 -2.09
C MET A 427 -20.29 36.01 -2.22
N GLU A 428 -20.26 36.68 -1.07
CA GLU A 428 -20.30 38.14 -1.04
C GLU A 428 -19.01 38.76 -1.59
N ARG A 429 -19.13 39.99 -2.12
CA ARG A 429 -18.02 40.63 -2.86
C ARG A 429 -17.07 41.44 -2.00
N SER A 430 -17.52 41.97 -0.86
CA SER A 430 -16.64 42.77 0.01
C SER A 430 -15.83 41.86 0.91
N VAL A 431 -14.50 41.93 0.80
CA VAL A 431 -13.60 41.11 1.60
C VAL A 431 -13.46 41.71 3.00
N LEU A 432 -13.74 40.89 4.01
CA LEU A 432 -13.48 41.23 5.40
C LEU A 432 -12.03 40.83 5.77
N GLU A 433 -11.65 39.59 5.48
CA GLU A 433 -10.36 39.03 5.85
C GLU A 433 -9.95 37.90 4.89
N ILE A 434 -8.65 37.76 4.62
CA ILE A 434 -8.09 36.62 3.88
C ILE A 434 -6.95 36.06 4.72
N GLY A 435 -7.09 34.79 5.10
CA GLY A 435 -6.01 33.99 5.66
C GLY A 435 -5.39 33.06 4.62
N SER A 436 -4.41 32.28 5.04
CA SER A 436 -3.76 31.27 4.19
C SER A 436 -4.69 30.14 3.75
N GLU A 437 -5.66 29.77 4.60
CA GLU A 437 -6.58 28.63 4.37
C GLU A 437 -8.06 29.04 4.40
N TYR A 438 -8.35 30.33 4.44
CA TYR A 438 -9.72 30.83 4.48
C TYR A 438 -9.88 32.23 3.89
N ILE A 439 -11.08 32.52 3.42
CA ILE A 439 -11.51 33.82 2.89
C ILE A 439 -12.84 34.17 3.55
N VAL A 440 -12.93 35.38 4.11
CA VAL A 440 -14.14 35.90 4.74
C VAL A 440 -14.64 37.10 3.96
N THR A 441 -15.93 37.07 3.60
CA THR A 441 -16.60 38.14 2.89
C THR A 441 -17.86 38.59 3.61
N LYS A 442 -18.31 39.80 3.29
CA LYS A 442 -19.43 40.49 3.94
C LYS A 442 -20.25 41.27 2.91
N SER A 443 -21.57 41.28 3.07
CA SER A 443 -22.46 42.21 2.37
C SER A 443 -23.74 42.41 3.17
N GLU A 444 -24.16 43.66 3.37
CA GLU A 444 -25.48 44.04 3.94
C GLU A 444 -25.94 43.26 5.19
N GLY A 445 -25.01 42.81 6.05
CA GLY A 445 -25.32 42.07 7.28
C GLY A 445 -25.26 40.55 7.17
N ASN A 446 -25.00 40.01 5.98
CA ASN A 446 -24.66 38.61 5.72
C ASN A 446 -23.14 38.44 5.61
N TYR A 447 -22.69 37.23 5.96
CA TYR A 447 -21.27 36.88 5.91
C TYR A 447 -21.06 35.52 5.26
N SER A 448 -19.93 35.35 4.59
CA SER A 448 -19.51 34.07 4.03
C SER A 448 -18.08 33.75 4.45
N ILE A 449 -17.82 32.51 4.84
CA ILE A 449 -16.50 31.98 5.12
C ILE A 449 -16.26 30.83 4.14
N LEU A 450 -15.24 30.96 3.31
CA LEU A 450 -14.74 29.88 2.47
C LEU A 450 -13.43 29.38 3.08
N ALA A 451 -13.40 28.15 3.56
CA ALA A 451 -12.22 27.53 4.15
C ALA A 451 -11.82 26.29 3.36
N PHE A 452 -10.53 26.00 3.26
CA PHE A 452 -10.04 24.92 2.42
C PHE A 452 -8.73 24.35 2.96
N ASN A 453 -8.46 23.07 2.63
CA ASN A 453 -7.21 22.41 2.96
C ASN A 453 -6.44 22.11 1.69
N GLU A 454 -5.35 22.84 1.42
CA GLU A 454 -4.53 22.59 0.23
C GLU A 454 -3.64 21.36 0.33
N SER A 455 -3.51 20.78 1.52
CA SER A 455 -2.64 19.62 1.71
C SER A 455 -3.18 18.42 0.96
N VAL A 456 -2.27 17.66 0.37
CA VAL A 456 -2.56 16.36 -0.25
C VAL A 456 -2.53 15.21 0.77
N SER A 457 -2.06 15.48 1.99
CA SER A 457 -1.79 14.46 3.01
C SER A 457 -2.31 14.81 4.40
N ASN A 458 -2.17 16.06 4.83
CA ASN A 458 -2.47 16.50 6.19
C ASN A 458 -3.93 16.87 6.37
N LYS A 459 -4.49 16.56 7.54
CA LYS A 459 -5.78 17.12 7.98
C LYS A 459 -5.57 18.53 8.51
N LEU A 460 -6.55 19.40 8.31
CA LEU A 460 -6.56 20.76 8.83
C LEU A 460 -7.79 20.94 9.71
N THR A 461 -7.59 21.41 10.94
CA THR A 461 -8.66 21.82 11.83
C THR A 461 -8.61 23.34 12.00
N LEU A 462 -9.67 24.01 11.55
CA LEU A 462 -9.85 25.46 11.71
C LEU A 462 -10.88 25.70 12.80
N ASP A 463 -10.47 26.38 13.86
CA ASP A 463 -11.35 26.74 14.97
C ASP A 463 -11.65 28.24 14.92
N PHE A 464 -12.88 28.60 14.56
CA PHE A 464 -13.31 29.98 14.37
C PHE A 464 -14.00 30.51 15.63
N ASN A 465 -13.43 31.55 16.21
CA ASN A 465 -14.06 32.39 17.23
C ASN A 465 -14.80 33.54 16.54
N LEU A 466 -16.10 33.39 16.36
CA LEU A 466 -16.97 34.34 15.68
C LEU A 466 -17.54 35.36 16.68
N ARG A 467 -17.22 36.64 16.51
CA ARG A 467 -17.73 37.76 17.33
C ARG A 467 -18.57 38.72 16.50
N GLY A 468 -19.57 39.33 17.13
CA GLY A 468 -20.40 40.35 16.47
C GLY A 468 -21.50 39.79 15.56
N ILE A 469 -21.85 38.52 15.73
CA ILE A 469 -23.00 37.86 15.10
C ILE A 469 -24.11 37.74 16.13
N ASP A 470 -25.32 38.19 15.78
CA ASP A 470 -26.50 38.07 16.62
C ASP A 470 -27.62 37.41 15.78
N ASN A 471 -28.20 36.31 16.29
CA ASN A 471 -29.36 35.63 15.70
C ASN A 471 -29.20 35.33 14.20
N CYS A 472 -28.26 34.45 13.86
CA CYS A 472 -28.00 34.09 12.46
C CYS A 472 -28.23 32.60 12.19
N LYS A 473 -28.64 32.29 10.98
CA LYS A 473 -28.64 30.94 10.44
C LYS A 473 -27.27 30.68 9.81
N LEU A 474 -26.57 29.69 10.34
CA LEU A 474 -25.35 29.13 9.76
C LEU A 474 -25.74 27.99 8.81
N THR A 475 -25.35 28.13 7.55
CA THR A 475 -25.46 27.06 6.53
C THR A 475 -24.06 26.65 6.12
N GLN A 476 -23.69 25.39 6.34
CA GLN A 476 -22.43 24.83 5.87
C GLN A 476 -22.68 23.94 4.65
N GLN A 477 -21.90 24.14 3.59
CA GLN A 477 -21.82 23.30 2.40
C GLN A 477 -20.38 22.80 2.24
N LYS A 478 -20.15 21.48 2.37
CA LYS A 478 -18.80 20.88 2.33
C LYS A 478 -18.59 20.06 1.06
N LEU A 479 -17.60 20.43 0.27
CA LEU A 479 -17.06 19.61 -0.82
C LEU A 479 -16.00 18.67 -0.26
N VAL A 480 -16.31 17.37 -0.25
CA VAL A 480 -15.43 16.33 0.30
C VAL A 480 -14.62 15.69 -0.83
N SER A 481 -13.29 15.78 -0.78
CA SER A 481 -12.43 15.30 -1.88
C SER A 481 -12.60 13.80 -2.17
N ALA A 482 -12.80 13.01 -1.11
CA ALA A 482 -13.01 11.57 -1.21
C ALA A 482 -14.38 11.17 -1.79
N LYS A 483 -15.34 12.11 -1.88
CA LYS A 483 -16.69 11.90 -2.41
C LYS A 483 -16.89 12.66 -3.71
N SER A 484 -15.88 12.70 -4.57
CA SER A 484 -15.98 13.34 -5.88
C SER A 484 -16.45 12.34 -6.96
N CYS A 485 -16.93 12.87 -8.09
CA CYS A 485 -17.35 12.03 -9.21
C CYS A 485 -16.22 11.14 -9.74
N VAL A 486 -14.98 11.64 -9.73
CA VAL A 486 -13.78 10.89 -10.11
C VAL A 486 -13.50 9.75 -9.13
N ALA A 487 -13.66 10.00 -7.82
CA ALA A 487 -13.49 8.96 -6.80
C ALA A 487 -14.54 7.83 -6.94
N PHE A 488 -15.81 8.17 -7.17
CA PHE A 488 -16.84 7.16 -7.39
C PHE A 488 -16.69 6.45 -8.74
N TRP A 489 -16.26 7.15 -9.78
CA TRP A 489 -16.00 6.53 -11.08
C TRP A 489 -14.80 5.58 -11.03
N CYS A 490 -13.78 5.89 -10.23
CA CYS A 490 -12.66 4.99 -9.95
C CYS A 490 -13.12 3.66 -9.32
N GLN A 491 -14.09 3.68 -8.41
CA GLN A 491 -14.66 2.46 -7.80
C GLN A 491 -15.35 1.55 -8.84
N LEU A 492 -15.76 2.12 -9.98
CA LEU A 492 -16.31 1.40 -11.13
C LEU A 492 -15.23 1.04 -12.15
N ASN A 493 -13.94 1.07 -11.78
CA ASN A 493 -12.77 0.87 -12.63
C ASN A 493 -12.79 1.77 -13.88
N PHE A 494 -13.27 3.00 -13.73
CA PHE A 494 -13.39 3.97 -14.82
C PHE A 494 -14.12 3.43 -16.06
N LYS A 495 -15.15 2.58 -15.89
CA LYS A 495 -15.95 2.08 -17.02
C LYS A 495 -16.33 3.22 -17.96
N SER A 496 -15.93 3.09 -19.24
CA SER A 496 -16.10 4.14 -20.26
C SER A 496 -17.56 4.48 -20.54
N LYS A 497 -18.46 3.49 -20.47
CA LYS A 497 -19.90 3.67 -20.66
C LYS A 497 -20.64 3.46 -19.34
N LEU A 498 -20.93 4.56 -18.65
CA LEU A 498 -21.83 4.57 -17.50
C LEU A 498 -23.27 4.62 -17.97
N SER A 499 -24.17 3.88 -17.31
CA SER A 499 -25.60 4.05 -17.55
C SER A 499 -26.06 5.43 -17.05
N GLU A 500 -27.12 5.99 -17.62
CA GLU A 500 -27.70 7.24 -17.14
C GLU A 500 -28.10 7.17 -15.66
N LYS A 501 -28.49 5.98 -15.19
CA LYS A 501 -28.79 5.73 -13.78
C LYS A 501 -27.53 5.85 -12.90
N ASP A 502 -26.40 5.29 -13.35
CA ASP A 502 -25.14 5.38 -12.63
C ASP A 502 -24.62 6.83 -12.58
N LYS A 503 -24.73 7.56 -13.70
CA LYS A 503 -24.38 8.98 -13.75
C LYS A 503 -25.18 9.79 -12.74
N GLN A 504 -26.50 9.58 -12.68
CA GLN A 504 -27.37 10.23 -11.70
C GLN A 504 -27.01 9.90 -10.24
N PHE A 505 -26.63 8.66 -9.95
CA PHE A 505 -26.18 8.30 -8.61
C PHE A 505 -24.87 8.97 -8.25
N ILE A 506 -23.88 8.93 -9.16
CA ILE A 506 -22.58 9.57 -8.94
C ILE A 506 -22.75 11.08 -8.73
N ASP A 507 -23.55 11.75 -9.57
CA ASP A 507 -23.81 13.19 -9.43
C ASP A 507 -24.45 13.52 -8.07
N ARG A 508 -25.40 12.70 -7.59
CA ARG A 508 -26.01 12.90 -6.26
C ARG A 508 -25.02 12.70 -5.12
N MET A 509 -24.20 11.66 -5.21
CA MET A 509 -23.19 11.36 -4.19
C MET A 509 -22.04 12.38 -4.19
N SER A 510 -21.84 13.10 -5.29
CA SER A 510 -20.79 14.10 -5.47
C SER A 510 -21.21 15.53 -5.09
N MET A 511 -22.48 15.73 -4.70
CA MET A 511 -22.97 17.05 -4.27
C MET A 511 -22.32 17.47 -2.93
N PRO A 512 -22.20 18.80 -2.67
CA PRO A 512 -21.78 19.29 -1.36
C PRO A 512 -22.66 18.75 -0.24
N GLU A 513 -22.05 18.36 0.88
CA GLU A 513 -22.76 17.98 2.09
C GLU A 513 -23.30 19.25 2.78
N ILE A 514 -24.61 19.31 3.00
CA ILE A 514 -25.27 20.49 3.55
C ILE A 514 -25.69 20.25 5.00
N SER A 515 -25.39 21.21 5.88
CA SER A 515 -25.86 21.21 7.27
C SER A 515 -26.23 22.62 7.73
N PHE A 516 -27.12 22.71 8.71
CA PHE A 516 -27.66 23.98 9.21
C PHE A 516 -27.57 24.05 10.72
N GLN A 517 -27.32 25.24 11.25
CA GLN A 517 -27.32 25.53 12.69
C GLN A 517 -27.85 26.94 12.93
N ILE A 518 -28.58 27.14 14.03
CA ILE A 518 -28.98 28.48 14.47
C ILE A 518 -28.02 28.95 15.55
N LEU A 519 -27.45 30.14 15.35
CA LEU A 519 -26.62 30.84 16.33
C LEU A 519 -27.46 31.89 17.04
N THR A 520 -27.71 31.69 18.33
CA THR A 520 -28.41 32.66 19.19
C THR A 520 -27.44 33.70 19.74
N LYS A 521 -27.91 34.86 20.17
CA LYS A 521 -27.06 35.92 20.73
C LYS A 521 -26.05 35.43 21.79
N ALA A 522 -24.75 35.55 21.49
CA ALA A 522 -23.65 35.30 22.42
C ALA A 522 -22.50 36.30 22.20
N ALA A 523 -21.63 36.46 23.19
CA ALA A 523 -20.46 37.34 23.06
C ALA A 523 -19.43 36.81 22.04
N CYS A 524 -19.34 35.48 21.89
CA CYS A 524 -18.48 34.78 20.96
C CYS A 524 -19.07 33.39 20.69
N HIS A 525 -19.10 32.96 19.42
CA HIS A 525 -19.42 31.59 19.04
C HIS A 525 -18.16 30.87 18.59
N GLN A 526 -17.90 29.68 19.13
CA GLN A 526 -16.84 28.81 18.65
C GLN A 526 -17.41 27.87 17.59
N TYR A 527 -16.78 27.85 16.42
CA TYR A 527 -17.17 27.00 15.30
C TYR A 527 -15.95 26.28 14.76
N THR A 528 -15.89 24.97 14.93
CA THR A 528 -14.77 24.16 14.51
C THR A 528 -15.07 23.41 13.21
N CYS A 529 -14.15 23.51 12.26
CA CYS A 529 -14.19 22.84 10.98
C CYS A 529 -13.01 21.86 10.88
N SER A 530 -13.29 20.58 10.61
CA SER A 530 -12.27 19.59 10.26
C SER A 530 -12.30 19.30 8.76
N LEU A 531 -11.18 19.57 8.10
CA LEU A 531 -10.97 19.40 6.66
C LEU A 531 -9.98 18.26 6.41
N ASP A 532 -10.44 17.20 5.74
CA ASP A 532 -9.53 16.20 5.18
C ASP A 532 -8.69 16.83 4.05
N PRO A 533 -7.59 16.18 3.63
CA PRO A 533 -6.79 16.65 2.50
C PRO A 533 -7.68 17.03 1.31
N GLN A 534 -7.49 18.25 0.79
CA GLN A 534 -8.25 18.83 -0.33
C GLN A 534 -9.73 19.13 -0.10
N ASP A 535 -10.26 18.99 1.12
CA ASP A 535 -11.63 19.41 1.41
C ASP A 535 -11.79 20.93 1.29
N ILE A 536 -12.98 21.35 0.84
CA ILE A 536 -13.38 22.76 0.78
C ILE A 536 -14.71 22.89 1.50
N VAL A 537 -14.83 23.87 2.38
CA VAL A 537 -16.06 24.17 3.12
C VAL A 537 -16.49 25.61 2.84
N PHE A 538 -17.77 25.78 2.58
CA PHE A 538 -18.41 27.07 2.44
C PHE A 538 -19.44 27.25 3.54
N ILE A 539 -19.33 28.33 4.30
CA ILE A 539 -20.17 28.64 5.45
C ILE A 539 -20.85 29.98 5.17
N MET A 540 -22.17 30.00 5.19
CA MET A 540 -22.97 31.21 5.08
C MET A 540 -23.60 31.54 6.43
N LEU A 541 -23.53 32.80 6.82
CA LEU A 541 -24.11 33.34 8.04
C LEU A 541 -25.12 34.41 7.62
N GLU A 542 -26.39 34.02 7.62
CA GLU A 542 -27.50 34.88 7.22
C GLU A 542 -28.21 35.40 8.47
N ARG A 543 -28.53 36.70 8.52
CA ARG A 543 -29.36 37.22 9.61
C ARG A 543 -30.72 36.54 9.59
N ASN A 544 -31.11 36.02 10.75
CA ASN A 544 -32.42 35.43 10.94
C ASN A 544 -33.29 36.48 11.61
N ASP A 545 -34.01 37.26 10.80
CA ASP A 545 -35.01 38.21 11.28
C ASP A 545 -36.25 37.44 11.76
N ILE A 546 -36.11 36.74 12.89
CA ILE A 546 -37.28 36.32 13.66
C ILE A 546 -37.73 37.56 14.43
N SER A 547 -38.67 38.29 13.82
CA SER A 547 -39.53 39.27 14.50
C SER A 547 -40.37 38.60 15.58
#